data_AF-A0A7C4U5L4-F1
#
_entry.id   AF-A0A7C4U5L4-F1
#
_cell.length_a   1.000
_cell.length_b   1.000
_cell.length_c   1.000
_cell.angle_alpha   90.00
_cell.angle_beta   90.00
_cell.angle_gamma   90.00
#
_symmetry.space_group_name_H-M   'P 1'
#
loop_
_entity.id
_entity.type
_entity.pdbx_description
1 polymer ?
#
loop_
_entity_poly.entity_id
_entity_poly.type
_entity_poly.pdbx_seq_one_letter_code
_entity_poly.pdbx_strand_id
1 'polypeptide(L)'
;MIDQCSNPQCAKPLHYLREGRIFVFDVQDPVVGGKPIHRLEHFWLCGPCAQRFVLARKGDEVQLLPKVTPRPVESLDLPDVAPHRRPLAS
;
A
#
# COMPACT_ATOMS: atom_id res chain seq x y z
N MET A 1 13.35 14.27 -6.74
CA MET A 1 14.17 13.33 -5.95
C MET A 1 13.59 13.29 -4.56
N ILE A 2 13.39 12.11 -3.98
CA ILE A 2 12.83 11.97 -2.62
C ILE A 2 13.96 12.20 -1.63
N ASP A 3 13.77 13.12 -0.69
CA ASP A 3 14.74 13.53 0.32
C ASP A 3 14.24 13.28 1.76
N GLN A 4 12.93 13.19 1.96
CA GLN A 4 12.32 12.98 3.28
C GLN A 4 11.02 12.18 3.23
N CYS A 5 10.60 11.72 4.41
CA CYS A 5 9.32 11.04 4.61
C CYS A 5 8.15 11.98 4.25
N SER A 6 7.27 11.53 3.36
CA SER A 6 6.10 12.29 2.89
C SER A 6 4.99 12.46 3.94
N ASN A 7 5.15 11.92 5.15
CA ASN A 7 4.29 12.28 6.28
C ASN A 7 4.79 13.60 6.89
N PRO A 8 4.02 14.70 6.81
CA PRO A 8 4.45 16.02 7.27
C PRO A 8 4.70 16.07 8.78
N GLN A 9 4.07 15.19 9.58
CA GLN A 9 4.32 15.11 11.02
C GLN A 9 5.62 14.37 11.37
N CYS A 10 6.15 13.57 10.44
CA CYS A 10 7.36 12.78 10.65
C CYS A 10 8.59 13.46 10.06
N ALA A 11 8.53 13.91 8.80
CA ALA A 11 9.60 14.60 8.08
C ALA A 11 11.01 13.97 8.20
N LYS A 12 11.09 12.64 8.42
CA LYS A 12 12.36 11.94 8.61
C LYS A 12 13.19 12.02 7.33
N PRO A 13 14.46 12.45 7.38
CA PRO A 13 15.32 12.50 6.19
C PRO A 13 15.64 11.10 5.66
N LEU A 14 15.64 10.96 4.34
CA LEU A 14 15.99 9.73 3.62
C LEU A 14 17.50 9.65 3.39
N HIS A 15 18.22 9.07 4.36
CA HIS A 15 19.65 8.79 4.17
C HIS A 15 19.90 7.52 3.36
N TYR A 16 19.08 6.48 3.58
CA TYR A 16 19.18 5.19 2.90
C TYR A 16 17.81 4.54 2.75
N LEU A 17 17.52 3.99 1.57
CA LEU A 17 16.31 3.22 1.25
C LEU A 17 16.33 1.80 1.86
N ARG A 18 16.74 1.66 3.13
CA ARG A 18 16.73 0.36 3.83
C ARG A 18 15.38 0.00 4.44
N GLU A 19 14.60 1.00 4.79
CA GLU A 19 13.31 0.84 5.46
C GLU A 19 12.24 1.72 4.80
N GLY A 20 10.97 1.36 5.00
CA GLY A 20 9.84 2.10 4.47
C GLY A 20 9.30 1.56 3.15
N ARG A 21 8.54 2.39 2.44
CA ARG A 21 7.88 2.04 1.19
C ARG A 21 7.86 3.23 0.25
N ILE A 22 8.25 2.99 -1.01
CA ILE A 22 8.13 3.96 -2.10
C ILE A 22 6.74 3.82 -2.72
N PHE A 23 6.11 4.96 -2.99
CA PHE A 23 4.89 5.08 -3.76
C PHE A 23 5.22 5.81 -5.05
N VAL A 24 4.78 5.27 -6.18
CA VAL A 24 4.99 5.88 -7.50
C VAL A 24 3.61 6.13 -8.10
N PHE A 25 3.37 7.38 -8.50
CA PHE A 25 2.15 7.78 -9.19
C PHE A 25 2.48 8.27 -10.59
N ASP A 26 1.69 7.84 -11.56
CA ASP A 26 1.75 8.38 -12.92
C ASP A 26 0.87 9.64 -12.98
N VAL A 27 1.49 10.75 -13.36
CA VAL A 27 0.88 12.05 -13.56
C VAL A 27 0.86 12.34 -15.06
N GLN A 28 -0.33 12.54 -15.60
CA GLN A 28 -0.50 12.98 -16.98
C GLN A 28 -0.42 14.49 -17.00
N ASP A 29 0.68 15.04 -17.49
CA ASP A 29 0.79 16.49 -17.69
C ASP A 29 0.00 16.90 -18.94
N PRO A 30 -0.76 18.02 -18.89
CA PRO A 30 -1.45 18.55 -20.05
C PRO A 30 -0.43 18.89 -21.14
N VAL A 31 -0.68 18.34 -22.32
CA VAL A 31 0.22 18.29 -23.46
C VAL A 31 0.65 19.68 -23.95
N VAL A 32 1.96 19.93 -24.01
CA VAL A 32 2.54 20.98 -24.89
C VAL A 32 3.07 20.27 -26.15
N GLY A 33 2.35 20.35 -27.28
CA GLY A 33 2.87 19.91 -28.59
C GLY A 33 2.55 18.48 -29.06
N GLY A 34 1.43 17.88 -28.62
CA GLY A 34 0.82 16.71 -29.26
C GLY A 34 1.16 15.32 -28.71
N LYS A 35 1.98 15.18 -27.65
CA LYS A 35 2.26 13.89 -26.99
C LYS A 35 2.01 13.96 -25.48
N PRO A 36 1.21 13.06 -24.88
CA PRO A 36 1.08 12.96 -23.42
C PRO A 36 2.45 12.66 -22.80
N ILE A 37 2.92 13.56 -21.94
CA ILE A 37 4.11 13.33 -21.13
C ILE A 37 3.65 12.67 -19.85
N HIS A 38 4.00 11.40 -19.69
CA HIS A 38 3.80 10.67 -18.43
C HIS A 38 4.93 11.03 -17.48
N ARG A 39 4.61 11.70 -16.38
CA ARG A 39 5.57 12.05 -15.33
C ARG A 39 5.35 11.15 -14.13
N LEU A 40 6.40 10.41 -13.75
CA LEU A 40 6.37 9.59 -12.54
C LEU A 40 6.75 10.42 -11.32
N GLU A 41 5.81 10.59 -10.40
CA GLU A 41 6.05 11.19 -9.10
C GLU A 41 6.35 10.11 -8.07
N HIS A 42 7.44 10.31 -7.33
CA HIS A 42 7.93 9.35 -6.36
C HIS A 42 7.79 9.94 -4.96
N PHE A 43 7.20 9.17 -4.05
CA PHE A 43 7.03 9.50 -2.65
C PHE A 43 7.56 8.38 -1.77
N TRP A 44 7.96 8.68 -0.53
CA TRP A 44 8.45 7.66 0.41
C TRP A 44 7.87 7.88 1.79
N LEU A 45 7.42 6.79 2.40
CA LEU A 45 7.13 6.75 3.84
C LEU A 45 8.18 5.89 4.53
N CYS A 46 8.77 6.40 5.61
CA CYS A 46 9.68 5.63 6.46
C CYS A 46 8.97 4.39 7.06
N GLY A 47 9.73 3.42 7.57
CA GLY A 47 9.20 2.15 8.10
C GLY A 47 7.97 2.32 9.00
N PRO A 48 8.04 3.12 10.09
CA PRO A 48 6.90 3.35 10.98
C PRO A 48 5.68 4.01 10.31
N CYS A 49 5.91 5.00 9.43
CA CYS A 49 4.82 5.66 8.72
C CYS A 49 4.16 4.72 7.71
N ALA A 50 4.95 3.91 7.00
CA ALA A 50 4.45 2.95 6.03
C ALA A 50 3.63 1.82 6.67
N GLN A 51 3.77 1.55 7.96
CA GLN A 51 2.92 0.60 8.69
C GLN A 51 1.54 1.19 9.01
N ARG A 52 1.49 2.47 9.33
CA ARG A 52 0.27 3.16 9.81
C ARG A 52 -0.49 3.90 8.72
N PHE A 53 0.19 4.29 7.66
CA PHE A 53 -0.35 5.13 6.61
C PHE A 53 -0.03 4.57 5.21
N VAL A 54 -0.77 5.07 4.24
CA VAL A 54 -0.62 4.80 2.81
C VAL A 54 -0.79 6.13 2.07
N LEU A 55 -0.08 6.30 0.95
CA LEU A 55 -0.33 7.43 0.06
C LEU A 55 -1.32 6.97 -1.02
N ALA A 56 -2.32 7.81 -1.29
CA ALA A 56 -3.28 7.60 -2.36
C ALA A 56 -3.39 8.88 -3.20
N ARG A 57 -3.47 8.74 -4.51
CA ARG A 57 -3.69 9.88 -5.42
C ARG A 57 -5.18 10.06 -5.68
N LYS A 58 -5.70 11.27 -5.46
CA LYS A 58 -7.09 11.66 -5.71
C LYS A 58 -7.08 12.84 -6.69
N GLY A 59 -7.29 12.55 -7.98
CA GLY A 59 -7.08 13.53 -9.04
C GLY A 59 -5.61 13.90 -9.14
N ASP A 60 -5.29 15.18 -8.95
CA ASP A 60 -3.90 15.66 -9.00
C ASP A 60 -3.21 15.73 -7.64
N GLU A 61 -3.93 15.50 -6.55
CA GLU A 61 -3.39 15.59 -5.20
C GLU A 61 -3.04 14.20 -4.64
N VAL A 62 -1.89 14.10 -3.96
CA VAL A 62 -1.49 12.92 -3.20
C VAL A 62 -1.82 13.12 -1.72
N GLN A 63 -2.63 12.22 -1.17
CA GLN A 63 -3.13 12.29 0.20
C GLN A 63 -2.58 11.14 1.06
N LEU A 64 -2.24 11.46 2.31
CA LEU A 64 -1.83 10.49 3.33
C LEU A 64 -3.08 9.95 4.04
N LEU A 65 -3.35 8.67 3.89
CA LEU A 65 -4.49 8.00 4.50
C LEU A 65 -4.03 6.99 5.56
N PRO A 66 -4.77 6.84 6.67
CA PRO A 66 -4.49 5.77 7.63
C PRO A 66 -4.75 4.41 7.00
N LYS A 67 -3.86 3.45 7.26
CA LYS A 67 -4.08 2.06 6.90
C LYS A 67 -5.11 1.45 7.84
N VAL A 68 -6.23 1.05 7.28
CA VAL A 68 -7.14 0.13 7.97
C VAL A 68 -6.56 -1.26 7.76
N THR A 69 -5.84 -1.79 8.76
CA THR A 69 -5.53 -3.22 8.75
C THR A 69 -6.84 -3.96 8.99
N PRO A 70 -7.37 -4.75 8.04
CA PRO A 70 -8.43 -5.67 8.38
C PRO A 70 -7.89 -6.54 9.52
N ARG A 71 -8.67 -6.66 10.60
CA ARG A 71 -8.33 -7.61 11.66
C ARG A 71 -8.11 -8.95 10.95
N PRO A 72 -7.02 -9.67 11.23
CA PRO A 72 -6.93 -11.06 10.80
C PRO A 72 -8.23 -11.71 11.25
N VAL A 73 -9.01 -12.24 10.31
CA VAL A 73 -10.09 -13.14 10.67
C VAL A 73 -9.34 -14.33 11.24
N GLU A 74 -9.17 -14.33 12.57
CA GLU A 74 -8.70 -15.48 13.33
C GLU A 74 -9.58 -16.63 12.82
N SER A 75 -8.93 -17.56 12.14
CA SER A 75 -9.56 -18.66 11.42
C SER A 75 -10.65 -19.24 12.31
N LEU A 76 -11.91 -19.03 11.96
CA LEU A 76 -13.01 -19.71 12.62
C LEU A 76 -12.68 -21.20 12.53
N ASP A 77 -12.37 -21.81 13.67
CA ASP A 77 -12.15 -23.24 13.81
C ASP A 77 -13.34 -23.96 13.18
N LEU A 78 -13.16 -24.39 11.92
CA LEU A 78 -14.10 -25.29 11.28
C LEU A 78 -13.98 -26.59 12.07
N PRO A 79 -15.08 -27.08 12.69
CA PRO A 79 -15.02 -28.36 13.36
C PRO A 79 -14.64 -29.41 12.33
N ASP A 80 -13.63 -30.22 12.68
CA ASP A 80 -13.16 -31.37 11.91
C ASP A 80 -14.37 -32.25 11.58
N VAL A 81 -14.91 -32.11 10.36
CA VAL A 81 -15.98 -32.99 9.87
C VAL A 81 -15.31 -34.33 9.57
N ALA A 82 -15.32 -35.21 10.57
CA ALA A 82 -14.90 -36.59 10.41
C ALA A 82 -15.64 -37.21 9.20
N PRO A 83 -14.93 -37.85 8.26
CA PRO A 83 -15.56 -38.42 7.08
C PRO A 83 -16.46 -39.59 7.51
N HIS A 84 -17.76 -39.46 7.25
CA HIS A 84 -18.73 -40.55 7.39
C HIS A 84 -18.28 -41.73 6.52
N ARG A 85 -17.76 -42.79 7.15
CA ARG A 85 -17.56 -44.08 6.49
C ARG A 85 -18.93 -44.66 6.15
N ARG A 86 -19.23 -44.78 4.85
CA ARG A 86 -20.37 -45.59 4.38
C ARG A 86 -20.08 -47.06 4.71
N PRO A 87 -21.03 -47.80 5.31
CA PRO A 87 -20.88 -49.24 5.44
C PRO A 87 -21.01 -49.91 4.07
N LEU A 88 -20.13 -50.87 3.81
CA LEU A 88 -20.17 -51.75 2.64
C LEU A 88 -21.39 -52.69 2.81
N ALA A 89 -22.35 -52.63 1.89
CA ALA A 89 -23.46 -53.58 1.87
C ALA A 89 -22.95 -54.96 1.39
N SER A 90 -23.37 -56.02 2.09
CA SER A 90 -23.17 -57.43 1.73
C SER A 90 -23.94 -57.85 0.50
#